data_AF-A0A954XDM2-F1
#
_entry.id   AF-A0A954XDM2-F1
#
_cell.length_a   1.000
_cell.length_b   1.000
_cell.length_c   1.000
_cell.angle_alpha   90.00
_cell.angle_beta   90.00
_cell.angle_gamma   90.00
#
_symmetry.space_group_name_H-M   'P 1'
#
loop_
_entity.id
_entity.type
_entity.pdbx_description
1 polymer ?
#
loop_
_entity_poly.entity_id
_entity_poly.type
_entity_poly.pdbx_seq_one_letter_code
_entity_poly.pdbx_strand_id
1 'polypeptide(L)'
;MNLSFATMAPTRWRLAKWKNQLPEIAAFEPELQKENDRDLKKRSLSLRFRAKSGESLGKLLPEAYALVREAGRRALNMRHFDVQLVGGIGLYHGCIAEMQTGEGKTLTATLPLYLHALTGKGAHLATVNDYLAERDAEWMRPVYETLGMTVGVVISQDTPDNRRHAYGCDITYGTAKE
;
A
#
# COMPACT_ATOMS: atom_id res chain seq x y z
N MET A 1 -19.60 31.55 31.67
CA MET A 1 -19.18 31.91 30.30
C MET A 1 -17.74 31.47 30.14
N ASN A 2 -17.49 30.68 29.09
CA ASN A 2 -16.22 30.34 28.44
C ASN A 2 -15.27 29.28 29.06
N LEU A 3 -15.34 28.13 28.37
CA LEU A 3 -14.42 27.00 28.28
C LEU A 3 -12.98 27.43 27.94
N SER A 4 -12.01 26.71 28.48
CA SER A 4 -10.69 26.55 27.86
C SER A 4 -10.25 25.09 28.01
N PHE A 5 -10.84 24.21 27.19
CA PHE A 5 -10.21 22.92 26.88
C PHE A 5 -9.07 23.20 25.90
N ALA A 6 -7.84 23.18 26.40
CA ALA A 6 -6.66 23.20 25.56
C ALA A 6 -6.73 22.01 24.59
N THR A 7 -6.81 22.32 23.30
CA THR A 7 -6.89 21.40 22.18
C THR A 7 -5.72 20.41 22.18
N MET A 8 -5.98 19.14 22.49
CA MET A 8 -5.08 18.06 22.11
C MET A 8 -4.90 18.11 20.58
N ALA A 9 -3.66 18.28 20.10
CA ALA A 9 -3.38 18.47 18.68
C ALA A 9 -4.03 17.35 17.82
N PRO A 10 -4.67 17.67 16.67
CA PRO A 10 -5.36 16.72 15.81
C PRO A 10 -4.52 15.50 15.38
N THR A 11 -3.19 15.62 15.41
CA THR A 11 -2.26 14.57 15.02
C THR A 11 -2.14 13.46 16.07
N ARG A 12 -2.13 13.80 17.38
CA ARG A 12 -1.85 12.81 18.44
C ARG A 12 -2.96 11.78 18.59
N TRP A 13 -4.22 12.22 18.47
CA TRP A 13 -5.37 11.31 18.54
C TRP A 13 -5.46 10.40 17.30
N ARG A 14 -5.16 10.92 16.10
CA ARG A 14 -5.14 10.11 14.87
C ARG A 14 -4.10 9.02 14.94
N LEU A 15 -2.88 9.37 15.36
CA LEU A 15 -1.80 8.40 15.55
C LEU A 15 -2.16 7.33 16.58
N ALA A 16 -2.77 7.73 17.71
CA ALA A 16 -3.25 6.77 18.70
C ALA A 16 -4.31 5.82 18.11
N LYS A 17 -5.27 6.37 17.35
CA LYS A 17 -6.31 5.59 16.67
C LYS A 17 -5.70 4.59 15.66
N TRP A 18 -4.73 5.00 14.86
CA TRP A 18 -4.11 4.12 13.87
C TRP A 18 -3.23 3.04 14.50
N LYS A 19 -2.52 3.37 15.59
CA LYS A 19 -1.79 2.38 16.37
C LYS A 19 -2.69 1.26 16.90
N ASN A 20 -3.96 1.56 17.20
CA ASN A 20 -4.91 0.54 17.64
C ASN A 20 -5.28 -0.49 16.55
N GLN A 21 -4.96 -0.25 15.28
CA GLN A 21 -5.14 -1.23 14.20
C GLN A 21 -3.95 -2.19 14.06
N LEU A 22 -2.80 -1.90 14.68
CA LEU A 22 -1.61 -2.78 14.60
C LEU A 22 -1.89 -4.19 15.13
N PRO A 23 -2.58 -4.40 16.27
CA PRO A 23 -2.94 -5.74 16.72
C PRO A 23 -3.84 -6.49 15.74
N GLU A 24 -4.77 -5.79 15.08
CA GLU A 24 -5.64 -6.40 14.07
C GLU A 24 -4.84 -6.89 12.85
N ILE A 25 -3.86 -6.11 12.40
CA ILE A 25 -2.95 -6.52 11.32
C ILE A 25 -2.08 -7.70 11.76
N ALA A 26 -1.50 -7.62 12.97
CA ALA A 26 -0.61 -8.64 13.50
C ALA A 26 -1.31 -9.99 13.75
N ALA A 27 -2.62 -9.98 14.01
CA ALA A 27 -3.40 -11.20 14.24
C ALA A 27 -3.40 -12.17 13.04
N PHE A 28 -3.23 -11.66 11.81
CA PHE A 28 -3.14 -12.50 10.61
C PHE A 28 -1.77 -13.16 10.43
N GLU A 29 -0.70 -12.59 11.00
CA GLU A 29 0.68 -12.98 10.72
C GLU A 29 0.99 -14.47 11.02
N PRO A 30 0.56 -15.07 12.15
CA PRO A 30 0.84 -16.47 12.44
C PRO A 30 0.18 -17.46 11.47
N GLU A 31 -0.94 -17.07 10.86
CA GLU A 31 -1.62 -17.87 9.85
C GLU A 31 -0.92 -17.72 8.51
N LEU A 32 -0.71 -16.47 8.06
CA LEU A 32 -0.07 -16.17 6.78
C LEU A 32 1.34 -16.77 6.67
N GLN A 33 2.13 -16.78 7.74
CA GLN A 33 3.48 -17.38 7.73
C GLN A 33 3.48 -18.88 7.43
N LYS A 34 2.37 -19.59 7.68
CA LYS A 34 2.24 -21.03 7.43
C LYS A 34 1.75 -21.35 6.02
N GLU A 35 1.20 -20.36 5.32
CA GLU A 35 0.63 -20.53 3.98
C GLU A 35 1.73 -20.58 2.91
N ASN A 36 1.47 -21.29 1.82
CA ASN A 36 2.29 -21.20 0.62
C ASN A 36 1.86 -20.00 -0.26
N ASP A 37 2.63 -19.68 -1.30
CA ASP A 37 2.37 -18.52 -2.16
C ASP A 37 1.05 -18.63 -2.94
N ARG A 38 0.61 -19.85 -3.25
CA ARG A 38 -0.68 -20.08 -3.91
C ARG A 38 -1.83 -19.68 -2.99
N ASP A 39 -1.76 -20.01 -1.70
CA ASP A 39 -2.80 -19.69 -0.73
C ASP A 39 -2.80 -18.19 -0.40
N LEU A 40 -1.62 -17.56 -0.31
CA LEU A 40 -1.48 -16.11 -0.18
C LEU A 40 -2.14 -15.36 -1.35
N LYS A 41 -1.93 -15.83 -2.58
CA LYS A 41 -2.58 -15.29 -3.79
C LYS A 41 -4.09 -15.51 -3.81
N LYS A 42 -4.59 -16.63 -3.27
CA LYS A 42 -6.04 -16.86 -3.11
C LYS A 42 -6.67 -15.88 -2.12
N ARG A 43 -6.01 -15.57 -1.00
CA ARG A 43 -6.49 -14.53 -0.06
C ARG A 43 -6.56 -13.17 -0.72
N SER A 44 -5.52 -12.79 -1.46
CA SER A 44 -5.50 -11.56 -2.23
C SER A 44 -6.68 -11.49 -3.23
N LEU A 45 -6.96 -12.59 -3.94
CA LEU A 45 -8.09 -12.68 -4.86
C LEU A 45 -9.44 -12.54 -4.13
N SER A 46 -9.58 -13.13 -2.94
CA SER A 46 -10.76 -12.98 -2.09
C SER A 46 -10.99 -11.53 -1.66
N LEU A 47 -9.94 -10.83 -1.22
CA LEU A 47 -10.00 -9.40 -0.91
C LEU A 47 -10.42 -8.57 -2.11
N ARG A 48 -9.89 -8.88 -3.30
CA ARG A 48 -10.24 -8.20 -4.54
C ARG A 48 -11.71 -8.38 -4.89
N PHE A 49 -12.25 -9.59 -4.72
CA PHE A 49 -13.68 -9.85 -4.90
C PHE A 49 -14.52 -9.03 -3.92
N ARG A 50 -14.20 -9.10 -2.62
CA ARG A 50 -14.90 -8.34 -1.56
C ARG A 50 -14.91 -6.83 -1.82
N ALA A 51 -13.76 -6.27 -2.21
CA ALA A 51 -13.64 -4.85 -2.57
C ALA A 51 -14.53 -4.48 -3.77
N LYS A 52 -14.53 -5.31 -4.83
CA LYS A 52 -15.37 -5.09 -6.01
C LYS A 52 -16.86 -5.29 -5.73
N SER A 53 -17.21 -6.11 -4.75
CA SER A 53 -18.59 -6.28 -4.26
C SER A 53 -19.06 -5.15 -3.33
N GLY A 54 -18.22 -4.15 -3.06
CA GLY A 54 -18.60 -2.95 -2.30
C GLY A 54 -18.25 -2.98 -0.81
N GLU A 55 -17.47 -3.97 -0.34
CA GLU A 55 -16.94 -3.92 1.02
C GLU A 55 -15.98 -2.73 1.16
N SER A 56 -16.16 -1.92 2.21
CA SER A 56 -15.34 -0.73 2.42
C SER A 56 -13.86 -1.09 2.62
N LEU A 57 -12.95 -0.39 1.93
CA LEU A 57 -11.51 -0.61 2.06
C LEU A 57 -11.00 -0.53 3.51
N GLY A 58 -11.63 0.28 4.37
CA GLY A 58 -11.25 0.38 5.78
C GLY A 58 -11.50 -0.91 6.58
N LYS A 59 -12.46 -1.75 6.16
CA LYS A 59 -12.69 -3.09 6.73
C LYS A 59 -11.69 -4.11 6.20
N LEU A 60 -11.23 -3.93 4.96
CA LEU A 60 -10.25 -4.81 4.31
C LEU A 60 -8.82 -4.49 4.74
N LEU A 61 -8.58 -3.28 5.26
CA LEU A 61 -7.24 -2.76 5.55
C LEU A 61 -6.40 -3.71 6.42
N PRO A 62 -6.88 -4.26 7.55
CA PRO A 62 -6.04 -5.08 8.40
C PRO A 62 -5.48 -6.32 7.69
N GLU A 63 -6.35 -7.04 6.99
CA GLU A 63 -5.99 -8.24 6.22
C GLU A 63 -5.11 -7.89 5.01
N ALA A 64 -5.45 -6.82 4.28
CA ALA A 64 -4.68 -6.35 3.13
C ALA A 64 -3.24 -5.97 3.52
N TYR A 65 -3.07 -5.26 4.64
CA TYR A 65 -1.75 -4.83 5.11
C TYR A 65 -0.93 -6.01 5.64
N ALA A 66 -1.58 -7.01 6.24
CA ALA A 66 -0.92 -8.25 6.63
C ALA A 66 -0.41 -9.04 5.41
N LEU A 67 -1.20 -9.12 4.33
CA LEU A 67 -0.78 -9.74 3.07
C LEU A 67 0.42 -9.03 2.44
N VAL A 68 0.40 -7.69 2.39
CA VAL A 68 1.52 -6.91 1.86
C VAL A 68 2.78 -7.07 2.70
N ARG A 69 2.65 -7.10 4.04
CA ARG A 69 3.77 -7.39 4.95
C ARG A 69 4.37 -8.76 4.69
N GLU A 70 3.54 -9.78 4.56
CA GLU A 70 4.01 -11.14 4.30
C GLU A 70 4.63 -11.27 2.89
N ALA A 71 4.06 -10.62 1.88
CA ALA A 71 4.64 -10.56 0.55
C ALA A 71 6.00 -9.87 0.54
N GLY A 72 6.16 -8.75 1.26
CA GLY A 72 7.46 -8.09 1.45
C GLY A 72 8.50 -8.99 2.12
N ARG A 73 8.08 -9.72 3.17
CA ARG A 73 8.94 -10.69 3.86
C ARG A 73 9.42 -11.80 2.92
N ARG A 74 8.52 -12.37 2.10
CA ARG A 74 8.85 -13.48 1.19
C ARG A 74 9.69 -13.05 0.01
N ALA A 75 9.28 -11.98 -0.66
CA ALA A 75 9.84 -11.59 -1.95
C ALA A 75 11.15 -10.78 -1.80
N LEU A 76 11.26 -9.96 -0.75
CA LEU A 76 12.37 -9.02 -0.58
C LEU A 76 13.13 -9.22 0.74
N ASN A 77 12.74 -10.18 1.58
CA ASN A 77 13.21 -10.30 2.97
C ASN A 77 13.00 -9.00 3.78
N MET A 78 11.93 -8.26 3.47
CA MET A 78 11.59 -6.99 4.08
C MET A 78 10.22 -7.07 4.76
N ARG A 79 10.22 -7.27 6.08
CA ARG A 79 8.99 -7.22 6.88
C ARG A 79 8.73 -5.78 7.32
N HIS A 80 7.55 -5.23 7.01
CA HIS A 80 7.19 -3.89 7.45
C HIS A 80 7.23 -3.72 8.96
N PHE A 81 7.88 -2.65 9.42
CA PHE A 81 7.81 -2.20 10.82
C PHE A 81 6.47 -1.56 11.12
N ASP A 82 6.12 -1.47 12.41
CA ASP A 82 4.84 -0.91 12.84
C ASP A 82 4.70 0.58 12.49
N VAL A 83 5.81 1.33 12.48
CA VAL A 83 5.82 2.73 12.04
C VAL A 83 5.46 2.86 10.55
N GLN A 84 5.86 1.89 9.72
CA GLN A 84 5.53 1.84 8.31
C GLN A 84 4.05 1.49 8.11
N LEU A 85 3.50 0.55 8.89
CA LEU A 85 2.06 0.27 8.88
C LEU A 85 1.24 1.51 9.26
N VAL A 86 1.64 2.23 10.32
CA VAL A 86 0.98 3.48 10.74
C VAL A 86 1.09 4.55 9.65
N GLY A 87 2.25 4.67 9.00
CA GLY A 87 2.44 5.55 7.84
C GLY A 87 1.49 5.20 6.69
N GLY A 88 1.37 3.92 6.36
CA GLY A 88 0.42 3.42 5.35
C GLY A 88 -1.03 3.74 5.69
N ILE A 89 -1.44 3.53 6.95
CA ILE A 89 -2.79 3.88 7.42
C ILE A 89 -3.03 5.40 7.28
N GLY A 90 -2.02 6.22 7.59
CA GLY A 90 -2.08 7.67 7.38
C GLY A 90 -2.31 8.04 5.91
N LEU A 91 -1.56 7.42 4.99
CA LEU A 91 -1.73 7.61 3.54
C LEU A 91 -3.12 7.17 3.07
N TYR A 92 -3.64 6.04 3.56
CA TYR A 92 -5.01 5.59 3.28
C TYR A 92 -6.07 6.63 3.69
N HIS A 93 -5.84 7.34 4.79
CA HIS A 93 -6.71 8.43 5.24
C HIS A 93 -6.46 9.78 4.56
N GLY A 94 -5.68 9.81 3.47
CA GLY A 94 -5.38 11.03 2.72
C GLY A 94 -4.49 12.03 3.48
N CYS A 95 -3.75 11.56 4.48
CA CYS A 95 -2.80 12.39 5.21
C CYS A 95 -1.41 12.35 4.56
N ILE A 96 -0.59 13.37 4.83
CA ILE A 96 0.84 13.34 4.52
C ILE A 96 1.55 12.55 5.62
N ALA A 97 2.26 11.49 5.24
CA ALA A 97 3.09 10.71 6.15
C ALA A 97 4.52 11.27 6.17
N GLU A 98 4.85 12.04 7.21
CA GLU A 98 6.23 12.50 7.43
C GLU A 98 7.09 11.35 7.96
N MET A 99 8.09 10.95 7.18
CA MET A 99 9.04 9.89 7.51
C MET A 99 10.45 10.38 7.18
N GLN A 100 11.44 10.03 7.98
CA GLN A 100 12.83 10.39 7.71
C GLN A 100 13.41 9.55 6.55
N THR A 101 14.53 9.99 5.99
CA THR A 101 15.28 9.18 5.02
C THR A 101 15.77 7.91 5.69
N GLY A 102 15.60 6.76 5.04
CA GLY A 102 15.94 5.45 5.61
C GLY A 102 14.77 4.71 6.28
N GLU A 103 13.67 5.38 6.60
CA GLU A 103 12.47 4.75 7.22
C GLU A 103 11.67 3.84 6.26
N GLY A 104 12.12 3.65 5.02
CA GLY A 104 11.48 2.78 4.04
C GLY A 104 10.17 3.33 3.47
N LYS A 105 10.18 4.59 3.01
CA LYS A 105 9.03 5.24 2.34
C LYS A 105 8.50 4.43 1.14
N THR A 106 9.40 3.93 0.30
CA THR A 106 9.06 3.12 -0.87
C THR A 106 8.34 1.83 -0.47
N LEU A 107 8.86 1.10 0.53
CA LEU A 107 8.20 -0.09 1.07
C LEU A 107 6.84 0.24 1.72
N THR A 108 6.75 1.37 2.42
CA THR A 108 5.50 1.83 3.06
C THR A 108 4.42 2.14 2.04
N ALA A 109 4.78 2.72 0.89
CA ALA A 109 3.83 3.07 -0.17
C ALA A 109 3.10 1.85 -0.78
N THR A 110 3.70 0.66 -0.69
CA THR A 110 3.07 -0.57 -1.21
C THR A 110 1.76 -0.92 -0.50
N LEU A 111 1.62 -0.53 0.78
CA LEU A 111 0.44 -0.79 1.61
C LEU A 111 -0.83 -0.10 1.06
N PRO A 112 -0.90 1.24 0.95
CA PRO A 112 -2.08 1.90 0.40
C PRO A 112 -2.25 1.63 -1.11
N LEU A 113 -1.17 1.49 -1.88
CA LEU A 113 -1.27 1.17 -3.31
C LEU A 113 -2.00 -0.15 -3.55
N TYR A 114 -1.59 -1.21 -2.86
CA TYR A 114 -2.26 -2.50 -2.94
C TYR A 114 -3.73 -2.41 -2.51
N LEU A 115 -4.02 -1.77 -1.37
CA LEU A 115 -5.38 -1.64 -0.85
C LEU A 115 -6.31 -0.91 -1.84
N HIS A 116 -5.87 0.19 -2.45
CA HIS A 116 -6.67 0.91 -3.44
C HIS A 116 -6.83 0.13 -4.75
N ALA A 117 -5.78 -0.59 -5.18
CA ALA A 117 -5.81 -1.42 -6.39
C ALA A 117 -6.83 -2.56 -6.32
N LEU A 118 -7.19 -3.05 -5.12
CA LEU A 118 -8.24 -4.08 -4.94
C LEU A 118 -9.57 -3.71 -5.59
N THR A 119 -9.88 -2.42 -5.70
CA THR A 119 -11.12 -1.94 -6.34
C THR A 119 -11.13 -2.13 -7.86
N GLY A 120 -9.98 -2.43 -8.48
CA GLY A 120 -9.84 -2.56 -9.94
C GLY A 120 -9.89 -1.23 -10.69
N LYS A 121 -9.66 -0.11 -10.00
CA LYS A 121 -9.61 1.24 -10.60
C LYS A 121 -8.19 1.74 -10.89
N GLY A 122 -7.18 0.90 -10.62
CA GLY A 122 -5.77 1.30 -10.62
C GLY A 122 -5.38 2.07 -9.34
N ALA A 123 -4.08 2.07 -9.03
CA ALA A 123 -3.48 2.91 -8.00
C ALA A 123 -2.17 3.51 -8.52
N HIS A 124 -2.04 4.84 -8.46
CA HIS A 124 -0.93 5.56 -9.09
C HIS A 124 0.08 6.04 -8.03
N LEU A 125 1.36 5.78 -8.27
CA LEU A 125 2.46 6.36 -7.51
C LEU A 125 3.21 7.36 -8.39
N ALA A 126 3.20 8.63 -7.97
CA ALA A 126 3.95 9.68 -8.60
C ALA A 126 5.32 9.86 -7.94
N THR A 127 6.39 9.82 -8.75
CA THR A 127 7.76 10.16 -8.36
C THR A 127 8.17 11.50 -8.96
N VAL A 128 9.37 11.96 -8.62
CA VAL A 128 9.92 13.23 -9.15
C VAL A 128 10.62 13.07 -10.50
N ASN A 129 10.95 11.85 -10.93
CA ASN A 129 11.60 11.58 -12.21
C ASN A 129 11.43 10.11 -12.66
N ASP A 130 11.63 9.88 -13.96
CA ASP A 130 11.47 8.57 -14.62
C ASP A 130 12.34 7.50 -13.97
N TYR A 131 13.60 7.81 -13.65
CA TYR A 131 14.51 6.87 -12.99
C TYR A 131 13.96 6.32 -11.67
N LEU A 132 13.39 7.18 -10.81
CA LEU A 132 12.79 6.74 -9.56
C LEU A 132 11.49 5.97 -9.79
N ALA A 133 10.71 6.31 -10.81
CA ALA A 133 9.50 5.55 -11.16
C ALA A 133 9.87 4.12 -11.59
N GLU A 134 10.84 3.97 -12.49
CA GLU A 134 11.32 2.67 -12.98
C GLU A 134 11.95 1.85 -11.85
N ARG A 135 12.90 2.42 -11.11
CA ARG A 135 13.60 1.74 -10.01
C ARG A 135 12.63 1.27 -8.94
N ASP A 136 11.71 2.14 -8.49
CA ASP A 136 10.80 1.79 -7.40
C ASP A 136 9.75 0.77 -7.86
N ALA A 137 9.31 0.84 -9.13
CA ALA A 137 8.44 -0.15 -9.72
C ALA A 137 9.13 -1.52 -9.82
N GLU A 138 10.35 -1.59 -10.36
CA GLU A 138 11.13 -2.83 -10.48
C GLU A 138 11.39 -3.44 -9.09
N TRP A 139 11.79 -2.61 -8.14
CA TRP A 139 12.10 -3.09 -6.79
C TRP A 139 10.87 -3.62 -6.04
N MET A 140 9.72 -2.95 -6.16
CA MET A 140 8.49 -3.36 -5.45
C MET A 140 7.63 -4.36 -6.24
N ARG A 141 7.89 -4.56 -7.54
CA ARG A 141 7.16 -5.50 -8.41
C ARG A 141 6.99 -6.89 -7.80
N PRO A 142 8.02 -7.54 -7.22
CA PRO A 142 7.86 -8.85 -6.59
C PRO A 142 6.79 -8.89 -5.50
N VAL A 143 6.64 -7.82 -4.70
CA VAL A 143 5.62 -7.73 -3.63
C VAL A 143 4.21 -7.77 -4.22
N TYR A 144 3.98 -7.01 -5.29
CA TYR A 144 2.69 -6.96 -5.97
C TYR A 144 2.37 -8.27 -6.71
N GLU A 145 3.35 -8.85 -7.39
CA GLU A 145 3.19 -10.09 -8.17
C GLU A 145 2.95 -11.31 -7.28
N THR A 146 3.58 -11.37 -6.10
CA THR A 146 3.26 -12.37 -5.05
C THR A 146 1.77 -12.34 -4.68
N LEU A 147 1.16 -11.15 -4.69
CA LEU A 147 -0.26 -10.95 -4.41
C LEU A 147 -1.14 -11.00 -5.67
N GLY A 148 -0.57 -11.32 -6.83
CA GLY A 148 -1.29 -11.44 -8.10
C GLY A 148 -1.71 -10.11 -8.73
N MET A 149 -1.04 -9.01 -8.39
CA MET A 149 -1.25 -7.70 -9.00
C MET A 149 -0.25 -7.45 -10.13
N THR A 150 -0.64 -6.61 -11.07
CA THR A 150 0.19 -6.16 -12.20
C THR A 150 0.76 -4.77 -11.96
N VAL A 151 1.96 -4.50 -12.48
CA VAL A 151 2.66 -3.22 -12.31
C VAL A 151 3.08 -2.65 -13.66
N GLY A 152 2.60 -1.45 -13.97
CA GLY A 152 2.99 -0.64 -15.12
C GLY A 152 3.86 0.54 -14.72
N VAL A 153 4.65 1.05 -15.66
CA VAL A 153 5.46 2.26 -15.50
C VAL A 153 5.17 3.18 -16.67
N VAL A 154 5.05 4.48 -16.41
CA VAL A 154 4.90 5.53 -17.42
C VAL A 154 6.13 6.44 -17.33
N ILE A 155 6.85 6.55 -18.44
CA ILE A 155 8.01 7.43 -18.61
C ILE A 155 7.80 8.43 -19.74
N SER A 156 8.60 9.50 -19.77
CA SER A 156 8.41 10.64 -20.68
C SER A 156 8.45 10.27 -22.16
N GLN A 157 9.14 9.17 -22.53
CA GLN A 157 9.30 8.72 -23.92
C GLN A 157 8.30 7.62 -24.34
N ASP A 158 7.32 7.28 -23.50
CA ASP A 158 6.35 6.25 -23.83
C ASP A 158 5.41 6.63 -24.97
N THR A 159 5.13 5.64 -25.82
CA THR A 159 4.09 5.77 -26.84
C THR A 159 2.70 5.79 -26.20
N PRO A 160 1.67 6.34 -26.87
CA PRO A 160 0.29 6.27 -26.37
C PRO A 160 -0.20 4.84 -26.08
N ASP A 161 0.31 3.84 -26.79
CA ASP A 161 -0.03 2.43 -26.58
C ASP A 161 0.61 1.88 -25.31
N ASN A 162 1.89 2.17 -25.07
CA ASN A 162 2.58 1.80 -23.84
C ASN A 162 1.90 2.43 -22.62
N ARG A 163 1.55 3.72 -22.69
CA ARG A 163 0.83 4.41 -21.59
C ARG A 163 -0.52 3.75 -21.32
N ARG A 164 -1.30 3.43 -22.36
CA ARG A 164 -2.58 2.72 -22.21
C ARG A 164 -2.39 1.35 -21.54
N HIS A 165 -1.34 0.61 -21.90
CA HIS A 165 -1.02 -0.65 -21.24
C HIS A 165 -0.66 -0.45 -19.76
N ALA A 166 0.20 0.53 -19.45
CA ALA A 166 0.65 0.80 -18.08
C ALA A 166 -0.46 1.28 -17.14
N TYR A 167 -1.39 2.12 -17.61
CA TYR A 167 -2.59 2.49 -16.86
C TYR A 167 -3.63 1.37 -16.78
N GLY A 168 -3.51 0.32 -17.61
CA GLY A 168 -4.31 -0.90 -17.51
C GLY A 168 -3.85 -1.85 -16.40
N CYS A 169 -2.68 -1.61 -15.80
CA CYS A 169 -2.18 -2.38 -14.66
C CYS A 169 -2.89 -1.99 -13.35
N ASP A 170 -2.77 -2.87 -12.36
CA ASP A 170 -3.33 -2.64 -11.02
C ASP A 170 -2.61 -1.50 -10.28
N ILE A 171 -1.28 -1.41 -10.45
CA ILE A 171 -0.45 -0.34 -9.93
C ILE A 171 0.31 0.31 -11.10
N THR A 172 0.34 1.63 -11.12
CA THR A 172 1.10 2.41 -12.12
C THR A 172 2.07 3.35 -11.43
N TYR A 173 3.34 3.25 -11.78
CA TYR A 173 4.38 4.20 -11.37
C TYR A 173 4.59 5.21 -12.50
N GLY A 174 4.82 6.47 -12.16
CA GLY A 174 5.11 7.51 -13.15
C GLY A 174 5.60 8.78 -12.48
N THR A 175 5.82 9.84 -13.24
CA THR A 175 6.18 11.14 -12.65
C THR A 175 4.95 11.99 -12.38
N ALA A 176 5.06 12.96 -11.48
CA ALA A 176 3.97 13.92 -11.23
C ALA A 176 3.59 14.80 -12.45
N LYS A 177 4.42 14.80 -13.51
CA LYS A 177 4.14 15.52 -14.76
C LYS A 177 3.32 14.69 -15.75
N GLU A 178 3.34 13.37 -15.60
CA GLU A 178 2.66 12.40 -16.47
C GLU A 178 1.32 11.94 -15.89
#